data_AF-A0A2A5NNP5-F1
#
_entry.id   AF-A0A2A5NNP5-F1
#
_cell.length_a   1.000
_cell.length_b   1.000
_cell.length_c   1.000
_cell.angle_alpha   90.00
_cell.angle_beta   90.00
_cell.angle_gamma   90.00
#
_symmetry.space_group_name_H-M   'P 1'
#
loop_
_entity.id
_entity.type
_entity.pdbx_description
1 polymer ?
#
loop_
_entity_poly.entity_id
_entity_poly.type
_entity_poly.pdbx_seq_one_letter_code
_entity_poly.pdbx_strand_id
1 'polypeptide(L)'
;MAAHEYEQLARAALLEVTPDDTVGGYVDAVDEVDGVVSLRFANRMPGYPGWRWTVSVAKIGDDDPTVLEVELMPGDGSLVAPEWVPWSERLAEYRAAQEGEDGDASDDDDDEDDDESDDDEDADYDDPDDDEADDDESDDDDDEFDADEDDLNASDDDDIDGVDVDELDDADDEDADDDEDADDDADEEPEPEAPARRRRRTPRVRPVDPDDDLEVDRLDPGETDPDHHRS
;
A
#
# COMPACT_ATOMS: atom_id res chain seq x y z
N MET A 1 21.36 -30.05 -1.99
CA MET A 1 22.18 -30.06 -3.23
C MET A 1 21.31 -29.93 -4.49
N ALA A 2 20.00 -30.25 -4.42
CA ALA A 2 19.03 -30.01 -5.50
C ALA A 2 18.67 -28.52 -5.72
N ALA A 3 18.79 -27.68 -4.69
CA ALA A 3 18.40 -26.26 -4.74
C ALA A 3 18.99 -25.43 -5.90
N HIS A 4 20.26 -25.65 -6.26
CA HIS A 4 20.90 -24.92 -7.38
C HIS A 4 20.44 -25.43 -8.76
N GLU A 5 19.80 -26.60 -8.84
CA GLU A 5 19.34 -27.18 -10.10
C GLU A 5 18.31 -26.28 -10.79
N TYR A 6 17.43 -25.65 -10.00
CA TYR A 6 16.34 -24.82 -10.50
C TYR A 6 16.69 -23.32 -10.56
N GLU A 7 17.90 -22.92 -10.17
CA GLU A 7 18.29 -21.50 -10.10
C GLU A 7 18.12 -20.80 -11.46
N GLN A 8 18.53 -21.45 -12.55
CA GLN A 8 18.42 -20.87 -13.90
C GLN A 8 16.96 -20.73 -14.34
N LEU A 9 16.12 -21.73 -14.03
CA LEU A 9 14.68 -21.69 -14.32
C LEU A 9 14.01 -20.57 -13.53
N ALA A 10 14.29 -20.50 -12.23
CA ALA A 10 13.75 -19.48 -11.34
C ALA A 10 14.21 -18.06 -11.74
N ARG A 11 15.49 -17.90 -12.09
CA ARG A 11 16.01 -16.62 -12.57
C ARG A 11 15.38 -16.22 -13.90
N ALA A 12 15.13 -17.17 -14.81
CA ALA A 12 14.43 -16.88 -16.06
C ALA A 12 13.00 -16.37 -15.79
N ALA A 13 12.25 -17.04 -14.91
CA ALA A 13 10.90 -16.61 -14.54
C ALA A 13 10.86 -15.23 -13.87
N LEU A 14 11.84 -14.89 -13.02
CA LEU A 14 11.95 -13.54 -12.46
C LEU A 14 12.11 -12.48 -13.55
N LEU A 15 12.89 -12.76 -14.59
CA LEU A 15 13.13 -11.82 -15.68
C LEU A 15 11.92 -11.65 -16.60
N GLU A 16 10.88 -12.47 -16.46
CA GLU A 16 9.61 -12.26 -17.14
C GLU A 16 8.75 -11.17 -16.46
N VAL A 17 8.96 -10.94 -15.16
CA VAL A 17 8.14 -10.02 -14.35
C VAL A 17 8.88 -8.75 -13.90
N THR A 18 10.21 -8.76 -13.91
CA THR A 18 11.01 -7.63 -13.43
C THR A 18 12.33 -7.47 -14.21
N PRO A 19 12.90 -6.24 -14.32
CA PRO A 19 14.20 -6.04 -14.95
C PRO A 19 15.33 -6.79 -14.23
N ASP A 20 16.42 -7.11 -14.94
CA ASP A 20 17.51 -7.90 -14.34
C ASP A 20 18.25 -7.18 -13.20
N ASP A 21 18.31 -5.85 -13.25
CA ASP A 21 18.96 -5.02 -12.23
C ASP A 21 18.28 -5.15 -10.85
N THR A 22 16.97 -5.43 -10.82
CA THR A 22 16.20 -5.58 -9.58
C THR A 22 16.42 -6.92 -8.89
N VAL A 23 16.97 -7.90 -9.61
CA VAL A 23 17.23 -9.26 -9.12
C VAL A 23 18.69 -9.39 -8.67
N GLY A 24 18.87 -9.64 -7.38
CA GLY A 24 20.16 -9.89 -6.77
C GLY A 24 20.66 -11.33 -6.92
N GLY A 25 21.68 -11.66 -6.13
CA GLY A 25 22.21 -13.02 -6.10
C GLY A 25 21.24 -14.00 -5.45
N TYR A 26 21.37 -15.28 -5.81
CA TYR A 26 20.73 -16.38 -5.10
C TYR A 26 21.10 -16.35 -3.61
N VAL A 27 20.12 -16.55 -2.73
CA VAL A 27 20.29 -16.50 -1.28
C VAL A 27 20.21 -17.90 -0.69
N ASP A 28 19.05 -18.54 -0.85
CA ASP A 28 18.77 -19.86 -0.31
C ASP A 28 17.65 -20.53 -1.11
N ALA A 29 17.40 -21.80 -0.79
CA ALA A 29 16.17 -22.46 -1.20
C ALA A 29 15.66 -23.30 -0.05
N VAL A 30 14.34 -23.43 0.01
CA VAL A 30 13.62 -24.21 1.01
C VAL A 30 12.88 -25.32 0.26
N ASP A 31 13.16 -26.57 0.63
CA ASP A 31 12.34 -27.70 0.20
C ASP A 31 11.00 -27.63 0.93
N GLU A 32 9.93 -27.45 0.17
CA GLU A 32 8.56 -27.48 0.66
C GLU A 32 8.01 -28.93 0.56
N VAL A 33 6.73 -29.09 0.89
CA VAL A 33 6.03 -30.38 0.70
C VAL A 33 5.76 -30.68 -0.78
N ASP A 34 5.51 -31.97 -1.08
CA ASP A 34 5.05 -32.46 -2.39
C ASP A 34 5.96 -32.14 -3.59
N GLY A 35 7.26 -32.02 -3.36
CA GLY A 35 8.23 -31.82 -4.43
C GLY A 35 8.28 -30.37 -4.93
N VAL A 36 7.79 -29.43 -4.13
CA VAL A 36 7.95 -27.99 -4.37
C VAL A 36 9.22 -27.49 -3.69
N VAL A 37 9.94 -26.57 -4.35
CA VAL A 37 11.12 -25.90 -3.82
C VAL A 37 10.95 -24.41 -4.01
N SER A 38 11.06 -23.65 -2.92
CA SER A 38 11.02 -22.19 -2.91
C SER A 38 12.44 -21.64 -3.03
N LEU A 39 12.82 -21.08 -4.18
CA LEU A 39 14.12 -20.45 -4.40
C LEU A 39 14.06 -18.96 -4.09
N ARG A 40 15.00 -18.46 -3.28
CA ARG A 40 15.03 -17.05 -2.86
C ARG A 40 16.24 -16.32 -3.42
N PHE A 41 16.01 -15.11 -3.92
CA PHE A 41 17.02 -14.19 -4.43
C PHE A 41 16.95 -12.87 -3.68
N ALA A 42 18.11 -12.22 -3.52
CA ALA A 42 18.14 -10.88 -2.94
C ALA A 42 17.38 -9.91 -3.85
N ASN A 43 16.64 -8.97 -3.27
CA ASN A 43 16.05 -7.87 -4.03
C ASN A 43 16.99 -6.67 -4.07
N ARG A 44 16.98 -5.93 -5.18
CA ARG A 44 17.73 -4.69 -5.38
C ARG A 44 16.84 -3.45 -5.61
N MET A 45 15.52 -3.60 -5.61
CA MET A 45 14.62 -2.45 -5.77
C MET A 45 14.74 -1.47 -4.59
N PRO A 46 14.98 -0.17 -4.84
CA PRO A 46 15.19 0.84 -3.80
C PRO A 46 14.06 0.95 -2.77
N GLY A 47 12.81 0.74 -3.18
CA GLY A 47 11.62 0.83 -2.31
C GLY A 47 11.35 -0.41 -1.45
N TYR A 48 12.10 -1.50 -1.66
CA TYR A 48 11.87 -2.78 -0.99
C TYR A 48 13.15 -3.30 -0.31
N PRO A 49 13.81 -2.50 0.55
CA PRO A 49 15.03 -2.92 1.23
C PRO A 49 14.73 -4.11 2.16
N GLY A 50 15.58 -5.13 2.13
CA GLY A 50 15.41 -6.35 2.94
C GLY A 50 14.43 -7.38 2.37
N TRP A 51 13.62 -6.99 1.38
CA TRP A 51 12.71 -7.93 0.71
C TRP A 51 13.49 -8.92 -0.15
N ARG A 52 12.84 -10.02 -0.51
CA ARG A 52 13.43 -11.10 -1.30
C ARG A 52 12.46 -11.50 -2.40
N TRP A 53 13.02 -11.79 -3.56
CA TRP A 53 12.30 -12.48 -4.62
C TRP A 53 12.23 -13.96 -4.25
N THR A 54 11.05 -14.55 -4.31
CA THR A 54 10.84 -16.00 -4.14
C THR A 54 10.22 -16.56 -5.42
N VAL A 55 10.70 -17.72 -5.85
CA VAL A 55 10.14 -18.48 -6.96
C VAL A 55 9.87 -19.90 -6.49
N SER A 56 8.62 -20.33 -6.54
CA SER A 56 8.21 -21.68 -6.18
C SER A 56 8.27 -22.56 -7.44
N VAL A 57 9.07 -23.63 -7.38
CA VAL A 57 9.26 -24.57 -8.49
C VAL A 57 8.78 -25.95 -8.07
N ALA A 58 7.92 -26.58 -8.87
CA ALA A 58 7.46 -27.94 -8.65
C ALA A 58 8.24 -28.94 -9.51
N LYS A 59 8.69 -30.05 -8.89
CA LYS A 59 9.23 -31.23 -9.58
C LYS A 59 8.50 -32.47 -9.10
N ILE A 60 7.60 -32.98 -9.93
CA ILE A 60 6.80 -34.19 -9.62
C ILE A 60 7.35 -35.37 -10.41
N GLY A 61 7.75 -36.44 -9.71
CA GLY A 61 8.25 -37.67 -10.34
C GLY A 61 9.41 -37.40 -11.30
N ASP A 62 9.27 -37.90 -12.53
CA ASP A 62 10.26 -37.74 -13.60
C ASP A 62 9.94 -36.61 -14.59
N ASP A 63 8.83 -35.88 -14.41
CA ASP A 63 8.41 -34.78 -15.30
C ASP A 63 9.35 -33.56 -15.23
N ASP A 64 9.37 -32.73 -16.27
CA ASP A 64 10.17 -31.50 -16.26
C ASP A 64 9.68 -30.53 -15.16
N PRO A 65 10.60 -29.82 -14.45
CA PRO A 65 10.21 -28.88 -13.40
C PRO A 65 9.46 -27.67 -13.98
N THR A 66 8.45 -27.19 -13.24
CA THR A 66 7.63 -26.03 -13.63
C THR A 66 7.64 -24.95 -12.54
N VAL A 67 7.51 -23.69 -12.95
CA VAL A 67 7.35 -22.56 -12.03
C VAL A 67 5.87 -22.43 -11.68
N LEU A 68 5.56 -22.33 -10.40
CA LEU A 68 4.20 -22.16 -9.89
C LEU A 68 3.87 -20.67 -9.72
N GLU A 69 4.76 -19.93 -9.08
CA GLU A 69 4.57 -18.52 -8.76
C GLU A 69 5.91 -17.79 -8.63
N VAL A 70 5.81 -16.46 -8.73
CA VAL A 70 6.89 -15.52 -8.47
C VAL A 70 6.34 -14.43 -7.57
N GLU A 71 6.97 -14.23 -6.42
CA GLU A 71 6.52 -13.29 -5.41
C GLU A 71 7.69 -12.45 -4.87
N LEU A 72 7.36 -11.27 -4.35
CA LEU A 72 8.29 -10.43 -3.62
C LEU A 72 7.82 -10.35 -2.18
N MET A 73 8.57 -10.96 -1.28
CA MET A 73 8.17 -11.10 0.13
C MET A 73 9.12 -10.36 1.07
N PRO A 74 8.61 -9.80 2.17
CA PRO A 74 9.46 -9.19 3.18
C PRO A 74 10.38 -10.26 3.81
N GLY A 75 11.66 -9.95 3.91
CA GLY A 75 12.67 -10.77 4.56
C GLY A 75 13.19 -10.13 5.84
N ASP A 76 14.29 -10.68 6.35
CA ASP A 76 14.99 -10.09 7.49
C ASP A 76 15.46 -8.66 7.17
N GLY A 77 15.11 -7.72 8.04
CA GLY A 77 15.40 -6.30 7.87
C GLY A 77 14.49 -5.55 6.90
N SER A 78 13.39 -6.17 6.44
CA SER A 78 12.40 -5.49 5.61
C SER A 78 11.67 -4.37 6.36
N LEU A 79 11.45 -3.25 5.66
CA LEU A 79 10.46 -2.26 6.07
C LEU A 79 9.07 -2.82 5.75
N VAL A 80 8.30 -3.10 6.80
CA VAL A 80 6.92 -3.59 6.73
C VAL A 80 5.98 -2.46 7.14
N ALA A 81 4.77 -2.46 6.58
CA ALA A 81 3.73 -1.53 6.96
C ALA A 81 3.41 -1.64 8.47
N PRO A 82 3.01 -0.53 9.12
CA PRO A 82 2.48 -0.59 10.48
C PRO A 82 1.14 -1.33 10.50
N GLU A 83 0.69 -1.67 11.70
CA GLU A 83 -0.64 -2.23 11.93
C GLU A 83 -1.72 -1.34 11.30
N TRP A 84 -2.72 -1.98 10.69
CA TRP A 84 -3.84 -1.25 10.12
C TRP A 84 -4.70 -0.68 11.23
N VAL A 85 -5.17 0.56 11.02
CA VAL A 85 -6.06 1.27 11.95
C VAL A 85 -7.37 1.52 11.22
N PRO A 86 -8.54 1.23 11.83
CA PRO A 86 -9.83 1.52 11.24
C PRO A 86 -9.98 2.96 10.77
N TRP A 87 -10.70 3.12 9.66
CA TRP A 87 -10.89 4.45 9.08
C TRP A 87 -11.60 5.41 10.03
N SER A 88 -12.58 4.93 10.79
CA SER A 88 -13.29 5.71 11.81
C SER A 88 -12.34 6.28 12.87
N GLU A 89 -11.37 5.50 13.32
CA GLU A 89 -10.37 5.91 14.32
C GLU A 89 -9.39 6.92 13.73
N ARG A 90 -8.85 6.66 12.53
CA ARG A 90 -8.01 7.64 11.82
C ARG A 90 -8.73 8.97 11.62
N LEU A 91 -10.02 8.94 11.30
CA LEU A 91 -10.82 10.14 11.08
C LEU A 91 -11.15 10.86 12.39
N ALA A 92 -11.35 10.14 13.49
CA ALA A 92 -11.56 10.73 14.81
C ALA A 92 -10.29 11.45 15.29
N GLU A 93 -9.11 10.84 15.15
CA GLU A 93 -7.82 11.48 15.46
C GLU A 93 -7.59 12.72 14.60
N TYR A 94 -7.89 12.64 13.29
CA TYR A 94 -7.80 13.79 12.38
C TYR A 94 -8.70 14.94 12.84
N ARG A 95 -9.97 14.68 13.17
CA ARG A 95 -10.90 15.70 13.65
C ARG A 95 -10.45 16.31 14.97
N ALA A 96 -10.00 15.49 15.91
CA ALA A 96 -9.49 15.96 17.20
C ALA A 96 -8.23 16.84 17.03
N ALA A 97 -7.38 16.55 16.05
CA ALA A 97 -6.22 17.39 15.74
C ALA A 97 -6.63 18.76 15.18
N GLN A 98 -7.66 18.83 14.34
CA GLN A 98 -8.19 20.09 13.79
C GLN A 98 -8.80 20.96 14.91
N GLU A 99 -9.62 20.38 15.78
CA GLU A 99 -10.23 21.10 16.90
C GLU A 99 -9.20 21.63 17.91
N GLY A 100 -8.08 20.90 18.08
CA GLY A 100 -6.96 21.34 18.92
C GLY A 100 -6.12 22.47 18.31
N GLU A 101 -6.06 22.57 16.98
CA GLU A 101 -5.37 23.66 16.27
C GLU A 101 -6.21 24.96 16.25
N ASP A 102 -7.54 24.86 16.13
CA ASP A 102 -8.43 26.02 16.22
C ASP A 102 -8.56 26.59 17.65
N GLY A 103 -8.41 25.74 18.67
CA GLY A 103 -8.43 26.13 20.08
C GLY A 103 -7.15 26.81 20.60
N ASP A 104 -6.00 26.61 19.95
CA ASP A 104 -4.72 27.25 20.32
C ASP A 104 -4.58 28.65 19.68
N ALA A 105 -5.34 28.95 18.62
CA ALA A 105 -5.41 30.27 18.01
C ALA A 105 -6.32 31.27 18.76
N SER A 106 -7.04 30.82 19.79
CA SER A 106 -8.03 31.62 20.53
C SER A 106 -7.63 31.94 21.99
N ASP A 107 -6.40 31.59 22.42
CA ASP A 107 -5.87 31.86 23.78
C ASP A 107 -4.84 33.02 23.83
N ASP A 108 -4.68 33.79 22.76
CA ASP A 108 -3.85 35.02 22.73
C ASP A 108 -4.68 36.22 22.23
N ASP A 109 -5.66 36.67 23.01
CA ASP A 109 -6.11 38.08 23.03
C ASP A 109 -7.12 38.27 24.19
N ASP A 110 -6.59 38.50 25.38
CA ASP A 110 -7.32 39.13 26.49
C ASP A 110 -6.71 40.52 26.69
N ASP A 111 -7.15 41.48 25.88
CA ASP A 111 -7.05 42.91 26.16
C ASP A 111 -8.37 43.59 25.71
N GLU A 112 -9.34 43.54 26.62
CA GLU A 112 -10.29 44.59 27.02
C GLU A 112 -10.56 45.75 26.03
N ASP A 113 -11.83 45.81 25.58
CA ASP A 113 -12.71 46.98 25.57
C ASP A 113 -12.98 47.78 24.27
N ASP A 114 -14.26 47.69 23.88
CA ASP A 114 -15.19 48.81 23.58
C ASP A 114 -15.43 49.29 22.13
N ASP A 115 -16.72 49.63 21.94
CA ASP A 115 -17.35 50.47 20.91
C ASP A 115 -17.89 49.82 19.61
N GLU A 116 -19.16 49.39 19.74
CA GLU A 116 -20.27 49.50 18.80
C GLU A 116 -20.12 50.35 17.51
N SER A 117 -20.42 49.75 16.34
CA SER A 117 -21.44 50.22 15.37
C SER A 117 -21.19 49.66 13.96
N ASP A 118 -22.18 48.92 13.47
CA ASP A 118 -22.84 49.00 12.15
C ASP A 118 -22.10 49.74 11.01
N ASP A 119 -21.73 49.02 9.94
CA ASP A 119 -21.74 49.58 8.58
C ASP A 119 -21.94 48.44 7.56
N ASP A 120 -22.98 48.62 6.75
CA ASP A 120 -23.41 47.80 5.62
C ASP A 120 -22.31 47.67 4.55
N GLU A 121 -22.22 46.52 3.87
CA GLU A 121 -22.03 46.51 2.41
C GLU A 121 -22.41 45.13 1.83
N ASP A 122 -23.63 45.08 1.29
CA ASP A 122 -24.14 44.06 0.37
C ASP A 122 -23.25 44.07 -0.88
N ALA A 123 -22.39 43.07 -1.04
CA ALA A 123 -21.59 42.91 -2.25
C ALA A 123 -22.39 42.08 -3.27
N ASP A 124 -23.12 42.80 -4.12
CA ASP A 124 -23.62 42.33 -5.42
C ASP A 124 -22.48 41.63 -6.18
N TYR A 125 -22.58 40.31 -6.36
CA TYR A 125 -21.82 39.60 -7.38
C TYR A 125 -22.50 39.84 -8.73
N ASP A 126 -22.04 40.89 -9.41
CA ASP A 126 -22.21 41.09 -10.84
C ASP A 126 -21.54 39.91 -11.55
N ASP A 127 -22.33 39.08 -12.23
CA ASP A 127 -21.87 38.04 -13.15
C ASP A 127 -22.06 38.58 -14.59
N PRO A 128 -21.00 39.11 -15.23
CA PRO A 128 -21.06 39.47 -16.63
C PRO A 128 -20.27 38.45 -17.44
N ASP A 129 -20.94 37.39 -17.89
CA ASP A 129 -20.58 36.73 -19.15
C ASP A 129 -21.82 36.04 -19.75
N ASP A 130 -22.77 36.89 -20.12
CA ASP A 130 -23.78 36.63 -21.16
C ASP A 130 -23.25 37.26 -22.46
N ASP A 131 -22.59 36.47 -23.30
CA ASP A 131 -22.30 36.83 -24.69
C ASP A 131 -22.65 35.63 -25.59
N GLU A 132 -23.94 35.59 -25.94
CA GLU A 132 -24.51 34.86 -27.07
C GLU A 132 -24.08 35.50 -28.41
N ALA A 133 -23.45 34.73 -29.30
CA ALA A 133 -23.47 35.00 -30.75
C ALA A 133 -23.09 33.76 -31.61
N ASP A 134 -24.10 32.95 -31.89
CA ASP A 134 -24.61 32.59 -33.25
C ASP A 134 -23.63 32.45 -34.43
N ASP A 135 -23.59 31.26 -35.07
CA ASP A 135 -23.43 31.11 -36.53
C ASP A 135 -23.87 29.69 -37.03
N ASP A 136 -25.05 29.66 -37.67
CA ASP A 136 -25.37 29.12 -39.02
C ASP A 136 -25.03 27.63 -39.37
N GLU A 137 -26.08 26.79 -39.28
CA GLU A 137 -26.58 25.77 -40.24
C GLU A 137 -25.67 25.12 -41.32
N SER A 138 -25.73 23.77 -41.43
CA SER A 138 -26.22 23.02 -42.62
C SER A 138 -25.86 21.52 -42.64
N ASP A 139 -26.87 20.72 -43.00
CA ASP A 139 -26.91 19.41 -43.70
C ASP A 139 -26.23 18.14 -43.14
N ASP A 140 -27.08 17.19 -42.75
CA ASP A 140 -27.29 15.87 -43.38
C ASP A 140 -26.06 15.11 -43.91
N ASP A 141 -25.69 14.01 -43.25
CA ASP A 141 -25.40 12.74 -43.95
C ASP A 141 -25.62 11.56 -42.99
N ASP A 142 -26.45 10.62 -43.47
CA ASP A 142 -26.69 9.26 -43.01
C ASP A 142 -25.39 8.51 -42.68
N ASP A 143 -25.36 7.79 -41.56
CA ASP A 143 -24.64 6.50 -41.49
C ASP A 143 -25.33 5.59 -40.47
N GLU A 144 -26.15 4.72 -41.02
CA GLU A 144 -26.73 3.47 -40.51
C GLU A 144 -25.79 2.74 -39.53
N PHE A 145 -26.04 2.87 -38.22
CA PHE A 145 -25.43 2.01 -37.21
C PHE A 145 -26.31 0.78 -36.98
N ASP A 146 -26.27 -0.15 -37.95
CA ASP A 146 -26.62 -1.55 -37.70
C ASP A 146 -25.50 -2.14 -36.81
N ALA A 147 -25.71 -2.11 -35.49
CA ALA A 147 -24.95 -2.92 -34.56
C ALA A 147 -25.93 -3.62 -33.60
N ASP A 148 -26.29 -4.82 -34.02
CA ASP A 148 -26.88 -5.93 -33.26
C ASP A 148 -27.22 -5.65 -31.77
N GLU A 149 -28.51 -5.48 -31.50
CA GLU A 149 -29.10 -5.40 -30.15
C GLU A 149 -29.29 -6.78 -29.48
N ASP A 150 -28.39 -7.74 -29.69
CA ASP A 150 -28.54 -9.11 -29.17
C ASP A 150 -27.24 -9.66 -28.56
N ASP A 151 -26.74 -9.06 -27.47
CA ASP A 151 -25.94 -9.80 -26.46
C ASP A 151 -25.89 -9.13 -25.07
N LEU A 152 -27.06 -8.89 -24.45
CA LEU A 152 -27.16 -8.56 -23.01
C LEU A 152 -27.85 -9.68 -22.23
N ASN A 153 -27.61 -10.94 -22.61
CA ASN A 153 -28.11 -12.08 -21.85
C ASN A 153 -26.99 -13.09 -21.57
N ALA A 154 -26.10 -12.71 -20.64
CA ALA A 154 -25.30 -13.64 -19.88
C ALA A 154 -25.16 -13.12 -18.45
N SER A 155 -26.15 -13.52 -17.64
CA SER A 155 -26.02 -13.81 -16.21
C SER A 155 -25.31 -12.76 -15.35
N ASP A 156 -26.14 -11.93 -14.74
CA ASP A 156 -25.97 -11.44 -13.37
C ASP A 156 -25.56 -12.64 -12.47
N ASP A 157 -24.26 -12.80 -12.24
CA ASP A 157 -23.67 -13.67 -11.21
C ASP A 157 -22.93 -12.74 -10.23
N ASP A 158 -23.66 -11.74 -9.74
CA ASP A 158 -23.32 -10.89 -8.59
C ASP A 158 -24.00 -11.42 -7.32
N ASP A 159 -24.19 -12.75 -7.23
CA ASP A 159 -24.49 -13.43 -5.97
C ASP A 159 -23.18 -13.71 -5.21
N ILE A 160 -22.47 -12.63 -4.85
CA ILE A 160 -21.44 -12.73 -3.80
C ILE A 160 -22.18 -12.79 -2.46
N ASP A 161 -22.51 -14.02 -2.07
CA ASP A 161 -23.13 -14.34 -0.78
C ASP A 161 -22.28 -13.71 0.33
N GLY A 162 -22.87 -12.76 1.06
CA GLY A 162 -22.21 -12.05 2.12
C GLY A 162 -21.72 -13.04 3.16
N VAL A 163 -20.41 -13.10 3.37
CA VAL A 163 -19.84 -13.86 4.49
C VAL A 163 -20.34 -13.22 5.78
N ASP A 164 -21.36 -13.83 6.39
CA ASP A 164 -21.83 -13.51 7.74
C ASP A 164 -20.71 -13.85 8.74
N VAL A 165 -19.87 -12.85 9.03
CA VAL A 165 -18.75 -12.94 9.99
C VAL A 165 -19.20 -13.13 11.44
N ASP A 166 -20.50 -13.09 11.70
CA ASP A 166 -21.07 -13.19 13.05
C ASP A 166 -21.28 -14.65 13.53
N GLU A 167 -21.03 -15.70 12.71
CA GLU A 167 -21.23 -17.11 13.11
C GLU A 167 -19.96 -17.82 13.63
N LEU A 168 -18.80 -17.15 13.71
CA LEU A 168 -17.53 -17.78 14.14
C LEU A 168 -17.20 -17.65 15.65
N ASP A 169 -18.12 -17.18 16.49
CA ASP A 169 -17.85 -16.93 17.93
C ASP A 169 -18.37 -18.03 18.89
N ASP A 170 -19.11 -19.05 18.42
CA ASP A 170 -19.75 -20.04 19.29
C ASP A 170 -19.25 -21.48 19.07
N ALA A 171 -17.93 -21.71 19.18
CA ALA A 171 -17.37 -23.06 19.26
C ALA A 171 -16.18 -23.17 20.23
N ASP A 172 -16.40 -22.88 21.51
CA ASP A 172 -15.48 -23.29 22.56
C ASP A 172 -16.26 -23.57 23.87
N ASP A 173 -16.87 -24.75 23.98
CA ASP A 173 -17.31 -25.29 25.28
C ASP A 173 -17.62 -26.80 25.20
N GLU A 174 -16.59 -27.65 25.31
CA GLU A 174 -16.77 -28.94 26.00
C GLU A 174 -15.48 -29.50 26.62
N ASP A 175 -15.36 -29.23 27.93
CA ASP A 175 -14.84 -30.03 29.05
C ASP A 175 -13.91 -31.24 28.79
N ALA A 176 -12.76 -31.24 29.48
CA ALA A 176 -12.30 -32.41 30.22
C ALA A 176 -11.40 -32.01 31.40
N ASP A 177 -11.94 -32.17 32.62
CA ASP A 177 -11.20 -32.24 33.87
C ASP A 177 -10.13 -33.36 33.82
N ASP A 178 -8.92 -33.08 34.30
CA ASP A 178 -8.06 -34.08 34.93
C ASP A 178 -7.19 -33.43 36.01
N ASP A 179 -7.59 -33.65 37.26
CA ASP A 179 -6.85 -33.40 38.50
C ASP A 179 -5.65 -34.35 38.57
N GLU A 180 -4.42 -33.82 38.60
CA GLU A 180 -3.30 -34.51 39.26
C GLU A 180 -2.47 -33.52 40.10
N ASP A 181 -2.70 -33.58 41.41
CA ASP A 181 -1.86 -33.03 42.48
C ASP A 181 -0.39 -33.49 42.33
N ALA A 182 0.54 -32.54 42.31
CA ALA A 182 1.92 -32.77 42.70
C ALA A 182 2.47 -31.54 43.44
N ASP A 183 2.52 -31.66 44.76
CA ASP A 183 3.33 -30.82 45.65
C ASP A 183 4.79 -30.83 45.19
N ASP A 184 5.37 -29.65 44.88
CA ASP A 184 6.82 -29.45 44.93
C ASP A 184 7.14 -28.09 45.57
N ASP A 185 7.61 -28.21 46.80
CA ASP A 185 8.16 -27.19 47.69
C ASP A 185 9.59 -26.85 47.22
N ALA A 186 9.89 -25.64 46.75
CA ALA A 186 11.22 -25.02 46.91
C ALA A 186 11.34 -23.57 46.40
N ASP A 187 11.85 -22.73 47.31
CA ASP A 187 12.67 -21.52 47.15
C ASP A 187 12.10 -20.28 46.44
N GLU A 188 11.54 -19.39 47.26
CA GLU A 188 11.30 -17.98 46.96
C GLU A 188 12.62 -17.19 47.01
N GLU A 189 13.25 -16.97 45.84
CA GLU A 189 14.32 -15.98 45.67
C GLU A 189 13.72 -14.59 45.35
N PRO A 190 14.19 -13.49 45.99
CA PRO A 190 13.59 -12.17 45.82
C PRO A 190 13.97 -11.51 44.47
N GLU A 191 12.98 -10.90 43.83
CA GLU A 191 13.11 -10.18 42.55
C GLU A 191 14.05 -8.95 42.62
N PRO A 192 14.78 -8.62 41.55
CA PRO A 192 15.56 -7.38 41.48
C PRO A 192 14.69 -6.15 41.15
N GLU A 193 14.88 -5.06 41.91
CA GLU A 193 14.23 -3.76 41.72
C GLU A 193 14.41 -3.20 40.29
N ALA A 194 13.29 -2.78 39.68
CA ALA A 194 13.26 -2.15 38.36
C ALA A 194 13.92 -0.74 38.35
N PRO A 195 14.74 -0.38 37.35
CA PRO A 195 15.34 0.94 37.27
C PRO A 195 14.34 2.02 36.81
N ALA A 196 14.43 3.19 37.44
CA ALA A 196 13.62 4.37 37.16
C ALA A 196 13.67 4.81 35.67
N ARG A 197 12.51 4.86 35.03
CA ARG A 197 12.32 5.29 33.64
C ARG A 197 12.67 6.78 33.47
N ARG A 198 13.87 7.07 32.97
CA ARG A 198 14.22 8.40 32.42
C ARG A 198 13.49 8.59 31.09
N ARG A 199 12.56 9.55 31.04
CA ARG A 199 11.88 9.98 29.81
C ARG A 199 12.93 10.52 28.82
N ARG A 200 13.25 9.75 27.79
CA ARG A 200 14.03 10.22 26.64
C ARG A 200 13.05 10.94 25.71
N ARG A 201 13.26 12.24 25.49
CA ARG A 201 12.56 12.98 24.43
C ARG A 201 13.09 12.47 23.09
N THR A 202 12.21 11.96 22.24
CA THR A 202 12.53 11.63 20.85
C THR A 202 12.73 12.92 20.05
N PRO A 203 13.74 12.99 19.16
CA PRO A 203 13.89 14.13 18.26
C PRO A 203 12.77 14.10 17.22
N ARG A 204 12.07 15.23 17.04
CA ARG A 204 10.99 15.40 16.06
C ARG A 204 11.60 15.33 14.65
N VAL A 205 11.14 14.40 13.83
CA VAL A 205 11.47 14.31 12.40
C VAL A 205 10.86 15.55 11.74
N ARG A 206 11.66 16.33 11.02
CA ARG A 206 11.14 17.44 10.21
C ARG A 206 10.53 16.86 8.93
N PRO A 207 9.39 17.35 8.45
CA PRO A 207 8.88 16.98 7.14
C PRO A 207 9.94 17.32 6.09
N VAL A 208 10.25 16.37 5.22
CA VAL A 208 11.04 16.59 4.01
C VAL A 208 10.07 16.98 2.91
N ASP A 209 10.36 18.07 2.22
CA ASP A 209 9.60 18.51 1.06
C ASP A 209 9.94 17.58 -0.12
N PRO A 210 8.96 16.90 -0.74
CA PRO A 210 9.22 15.87 -1.75
C PRO A 210 9.80 16.43 -3.06
N ASP A 211 9.84 17.75 -3.23
CA ASP A 211 10.35 18.42 -4.42
C ASP A 211 11.78 18.98 -4.24
N ASP A 212 12.39 18.86 -3.05
CA ASP A 212 13.73 19.44 -2.75
C ASP A 212 14.87 18.75 -3.54
N ASP A 213 14.67 17.50 -3.95
CA ASP A 213 15.64 16.71 -4.75
C ASP A 213 15.43 16.83 -6.28
N LEU A 214 14.41 17.58 -6.74
CA LEU A 214 14.13 17.76 -8.16
C LEU A 214 14.85 19.01 -8.70
N GLU A 215 16.17 18.91 -8.94
CA GLU A 215 16.92 19.90 -9.72
C GLU A 215 16.44 19.93 -11.18
N VAL A 216 15.36 20.67 -11.46
CA VAL A 216 14.76 20.84 -12.80
C VAL A 216 15.57 21.75 -13.75
N ASP A 217 16.72 22.25 -13.33
CA ASP A 217 17.54 23.19 -14.11
C ASP A 217 18.72 22.49 -14.82
N ARG A 218 18.41 21.57 -15.74
CA ARG A 218 19.43 21.08 -16.69
C ARG A 218 18.97 20.53 -18.04
N LEU A 219 17.69 20.65 -18.41
CA LEU A 219 17.28 20.34 -19.77
C LEU A 219 17.66 21.50 -20.72
N ASP A 220 18.75 21.31 -21.47
CA ASP A 220 19.12 22.13 -22.62
C ASP A 220 18.05 21.96 -23.72
N PRO A 221 17.31 23.01 -24.12
CA PRO A 221 16.23 22.90 -25.11
C PRO A 221 16.73 22.86 -26.57
N GLY A 222 17.95 22.40 -26.84
CA GLY A 222 18.65 22.66 -28.09
C GLY A 222 18.91 21.50 -29.06
N GLU A 223 18.55 20.24 -28.77
CA GLU A 223 18.97 19.12 -29.64
C GLU A 223 17.86 18.08 -29.85
N THR A 224 16.94 18.38 -30.76
CA THR A 224 16.25 17.35 -31.55
C THR A 224 16.47 17.65 -33.03
N ASP A 225 17.41 16.92 -33.62
CA ASP A 225 17.63 16.86 -35.08
C ASP A 225 16.56 15.94 -35.71
N PRO A 226 15.69 16.45 -36.60
CA PRO A 226 14.73 15.63 -37.30
C PRO A 226 15.14 15.45 -38.77
N ASP A 227 16.32 14.89 -39.06
CA ASP A 227 16.60 14.40 -40.42
C ASP A 227 17.41 13.10 -40.43
N HIS A 228 16.79 12.05 -39.88
CA HIS A 228 17.17 10.69 -40.23
C HIS A 228 15.92 9.86 -40.49
N HIS A 229 15.34 9.99 -41.68
CA HIS A 229 14.72 8.88 -42.44
C HIS A 229 14.18 9.40 -43.79
N ARG A 230 15.02 9.38 -44.83
CA ARG A 230 14.56 8.89 -46.14
C ARG A 230 15.67 8.35 -47.04
N SER A 231 15.44 7.09 -47.44
CA SER A 231 15.98 6.32 -48.57
C SER A 231 17.35 5.66 -48.42
#